data_AF-A0A9D2IPM3-F1
#
_entry.id   AF-A0A9D2IPM3-F1
#
_cell.length_a   1.000
_cell.length_b   1.000
_cell.length_c   1.000
_cell.angle_alpha   90.00
_cell.angle_beta   90.00
_cell.angle_gamma   90.00
#
_symmetry.space_group_name_H-M   'P 1'
#
loop_
_entity.id
_entity.type
_entity.pdbx_description
1 polymer ?
#
loop_
_entity_poly.entity_id
_entity_poly.type
_entity_poly.pdbx_seq_one_letter_code
_entity_poly.pdbx_strand_id
1 'polypeptide(L)'
;MFCPSCGSQVPDESKFCPSCGASFNSAAAQSAATPQPTEAPVPGAAPVPAPPVPGTAPSGAAAPEMKWYKFIIWVQLFLSALSLVGTGIMLLTGTH
;
A
#
# COMPACT_ATOMS: atom_id res chain seq x y z
N MET A 1 -5.82 18.66 -2.77
CA MET A 1 -7.26 18.62 -2.34
C MET A 1 -7.60 17.46 -1.37
N PHE A 2 -8.77 17.44 -0.73
CA PHE A 2 -9.28 16.28 0.04
C PHE A 2 -10.32 15.51 -0.77
N CYS A 3 -10.33 14.18 -0.68
CA CYS A 3 -11.31 13.34 -1.37
C CYS A 3 -12.70 13.50 -0.71
N PRO A 4 -13.76 13.85 -1.47
CA PRO A 4 -15.10 13.99 -0.90
C PRO A 4 -15.72 12.66 -0.46
N SER A 5 -15.19 11.52 -0.94
CA SER A 5 -15.72 10.19 -0.62
C SER A 5 -15.16 9.59 0.66
N CYS A 6 -13.93 9.96 1.07
CA CYS A 6 -13.28 9.36 2.24
C CYS A 6 -12.51 10.36 3.13
N GLY A 7 -12.35 11.61 2.73
CA GLY A 7 -11.63 12.63 3.50
C GLY A 7 -10.10 12.52 3.44
N SER A 8 -9.52 11.58 2.69
CA SER A 8 -8.07 11.48 2.52
C SER A 8 -7.50 12.64 1.71
N GLN A 9 -6.27 13.04 2.01
CA GLN A 9 -5.55 14.07 1.25
C GLN A 9 -5.04 13.50 -0.08
N VAL A 10 -5.34 14.17 -1.18
CA VAL A 10 -5.08 13.71 -2.55
C VAL A 10 -4.44 14.83 -3.38
N PRO A 11 -3.42 14.53 -4.21
CA PRO A 11 -2.85 15.50 -5.13
C PRO A 11 -3.85 15.92 -6.21
N ASP A 12 -3.84 17.19 -6.58
CA ASP A 12 -4.84 17.82 -7.46
C ASP A 12 -4.84 17.25 -8.90
N GLU A 13 -3.74 16.58 -9.30
CA GLU A 13 -3.56 15.94 -10.61
C GLU A 13 -4.14 14.50 -10.71
N SER A 14 -4.80 14.00 -9.66
CA SER A 14 -5.21 12.59 -9.56
C SER A 14 -6.57 12.33 -10.23
N LYS A 15 -6.64 11.34 -11.14
CA LYS A 15 -7.93 10.88 -11.72
C LYS A 15 -8.76 10.03 -10.76
N PHE A 16 -8.10 9.33 -9.82
CA PHE A 16 -8.70 8.44 -8.84
C PHE A 16 -8.07 8.67 -7.47
N CYS A 17 -8.83 8.43 -6.40
CA CYS A 17 -8.33 8.51 -5.03
C CYS A 17 -7.48 7.27 -4.71
N PRO A 18 -6.21 7.41 -4.33
CA PRO A 18 -5.35 6.28 -3.98
C PRO A 18 -5.75 5.58 -2.66
N SER A 19 -6.55 6.24 -1.81
CA SER A 19 -6.99 5.66 -0.54
C SER A 19 -8.29 4.86 -0.64
N CYS A 20 -9.24 5.26 -1.49
CA CYS A 20 -10.56 4.62 -1.58
C CYS A 20 -10.95 4.16 -2.99
N GLY A 21 -10.16 4.49 -4.01
CA GLY A 21 -10.44 4.15 -5.41
C GLY A 21 -11.49 5.02 -6.10
N ALA A 22 -12.08 6.00 -5.41
CA ALA A 22 -13.11 6.86 -5.99
C ALA A 22 -12.55 7.74 -7.12
N SER A 23 -13.25 7.78 -8.26
CA SER A 23 -12.88 8.61 -9.42
C SER A 23 -13.32 10.06 -9.23
N PHE A 24 -12.40 11.02 -9.43
CA PHE A 24 -12.74 12.45 -9.39
C PHE A 24 -13.44 12.93 -10.66
N ASN A 25 -13.28 12.22 -11.78
CA ASN A 25 -13.99 12.47 -13.02
C ASN A 25 -15.21 11.54 -13.13
N SER A 26 -16.26 11.84 -12.36
CA SER A 26 -17.56 11.17 -12.47
C SER A 26 -18.61 12.09 -13.07
N ALA A 27 -18.27 12.79 -14.16
CA ALA A 27 -19.23 13.57 -14.95
C ALA A 27 -19.48 13.01 -16.36
N ALA A 28 -18.76 11.95 -16.78
CA ALA A 28 -18.92 11.32 -18.10
C ALA A 28 -19.25 9.81 -18.04
N ALA A 29 -19.70 9.31 -16.88
CA ALA A 29 -20.20 7.94 -16.72
C ALA A 29 -21.60 7.91 -16.06
N GLN A 30 -22.34 9.01 -16.16
CA GLN A 30 -23.74 9.11 -15.77
C GLN A 30 -24.60 9.38 -17.01
N SER A 31 -24.58 8.47 -17.98
CA SER A 31 -25.72 8.10 -18.84
C SER A 31 -25.28 7.13 -19.94
N ALA A 32 -26.10 6.10 -20.14
CA ALA A 32 -25.95 4.91 -21.00
C ALA A 32 -25.07 3.79 -20.39
N ALA A 33 -25.58 2.65 -19.91
CA ALA A 33 -26.93 2.11 -19.97
C ALA A 33 -27.15 1.13 -18.81
N THR A 34 -28.32 1.24 -18.17
CA THR A 34 -28.94 0.17 -17.40
C THR A 34 -29.35 -0.95 -18.36
N PRO A 35 -29.02 -2.21 -18.06
CA PRO A 35 -30.10 -3.13 -17.71
C PRO A 35 -30.00 -3.52 -16.23
N GLN A 36 -31.12 -3.32 -15.54
CA GLN A 36 -31.47 -3.95 -14.29
C GLN A 36 -32.04 -5.32 -14.64
N PRO A 37 -31.51 -6.43 -14.09
CA PRO A 37 -32.33 -7.61 -13.87
C PRO A 37 -32.84 -7.57 -12.43
N THR A 38 -34.12 -7.25 -12.28
CA THR A 38 -34.93 -7.83 -11.20
C THR A 38 -35.02 -9.31 -11.52
N GLU A 39 -34.43 -10.16 -10.68
CA GLU A 39 -34.75 -11.59 -10.69
C GLU A 39 -34.75 -12.12 -9.25
N ALA A 40 -35.95 -12.38 -8.74
CA ALA A 40 -36.23 -13.39 -7.72
C ALA A 40 -37.60 -14.00 -8.11
N PRO A 41 -37.76 -15.34 -8.18
CA PRO A 41 -37.38 -16.30 -7.14
C PRO A 41 -36.64 -17.60 -7.60
N VAL A 42 -35.82 -18.11 -6.67
CA VAL A 42 -35.05 -19.38 -6.55
C VAL A 42 -35.81 -20.67 -6.97
N PRO A 43 -35.23 -21.89 -7.25
CA PRO A 43 -34.08 -22.56 -6.57
C PRO A 43 -33.20 -23.57 -7.37
N GLY A 44 -31.89 -23.62 -7.07
CA GLY A 44 -31.01 -24.70 -7.60
C GLY A 44 -29.60 -24.64 -7.03
N ALA A 45 -29.25 -25.57 -6.16
CA ALA A 45 -27.99 -25.65 -5.44
C ALA A 45 -26.80 -26.06 -6.31
N ALA A 46 -25.69 -25.29 -6.25
CA ALA A 46 -24.28 -25.72 -6.24
C ALA A 46 -23.30 -24.52 -6.45
N PRO A 47 -22.03 -24.64 -6.03
CA PRO A 47 -21.49 -24.79 -4.68
C PRO A 47 -21.09 -23.43 -4.09
N VAL A 48 -21.12 -23.30 -2.75
CA VAL A 48 -20.66 -22.08 -2.06
C VAL A 48 -19.13 -21.99 -2.20
N PRO A 49 -18.53 -20.93 -2.77
CA PRO A 49 -17.11 -20.69 -2.60
C PRO A 49 -16.87 -20.37 -1.11
N ALA A 50 -16.04 -21.20 -0.46
CA ALA A 50 -15.66 -21.04 0.93
C ALA A 50 -15.18 -19.60 1.23
N PRO A 51 -15.46 -19.03 2.41
CA PRO A 51 -14.90 -17.75 2.78
C PRO A 51 -13.37 -17.82 2.74
N PRO A 52 -12.66 -16.79 2.24
CA PRO A 52 -11.21 -16.75 2.35
C PRO A 52 -10.88 -16.71 3.84
N VAL A 53 -10.22 -17.77 4.32
CA VAL A 53 -9.62 -17.81 5.65
C VAL A 53 -8.69 -16.60 5.79
N PRO A 54 -8.91 -15.66 6.73
CA PRO A 54 -7.94 -14.62 7.04
C PRO A 54 -6.83 -15.29 7.85
N GLY A 55 -5.95 -15.97 7.16
CA GLY A 55 -4.85 -16.72 7.75
C GLY A 55 -3.67 -16.68 6.80
N THR A 56 -2.61 -16.01 7.25
CA THR A 56 -1.25 -16.06 6.71
C THR A 56 -1.04 -15.48 5.32
N ALA A 57 -0.82 -14.17 5.27
CA ALA A 57 0.09 -13.54 4.31
C ALA A 57 1.20 -12.78 5.08
N PRO A 58 2.40 -12.68 4.50
CA PRO A 58 3.67 -12.85 5.21
C PRO A 58 4.16 -11.59 5.93
N SER A 59 4.99 -11.87 6.92
CA SER A 59 6.03 -11.00 7.46
C SER A 59 6.64 -10.10 6.37
N GLY A 60 6.59 -8.78 6.60
CA GLY A 60 7.16 -7.79 5.69
C GLY A 60 6.30 -6.54 5.63
N ALA A 61 6.42 -5.71 6.67
CA ALA A 61 5.82 -4.38 6.75
C ALA A 61 5.87 -3.66 5.39
N ALA A 62 4.70 -3.18 4.97
CA ALA A 62 4.48 -2.41 3.76
C ALA A 62 5.63 -1.41 3.52
N ALA A 63 6.33 -1.59 2.39
CA ALA A 63 7.38 -0.68 1.95
C ALA A 63 6.76 0.70 1.65
N PRO A 64 7.17 1.78 2.35
CA PRO A 64 6.67 3.11 2.04
C PRO A 64 7.33 3.65 0.76
N GLU A 65 6.51 4.31 -0.04
CA GLU A 65 6.79 5.01 -1.30
C GLU A 65 8.16 5.75 -1.30
N MET A 66 9.08 5.22 -2.12
CA MET A 66 10.21 5.76 -2.91
C MET A 66 11.16 6.86 -2.35
N LYS A 67 10.95 7.41 -1.15
CA LYS A 67 11.82 8.41 -0.51
C LYS A 67 12.33 7.96 0.86
N TRP A 68 11.52 7.22 1.63
CA TRP A 68 11.93 6.74 2.96
C TRP A 68 13.04 5.69 2.89
N TYR A 69 13.01 4.79 1.90
CA TYR A 69 14.06 3.79 1.72
C TYR A 69 15.45 4.41 1.51
N LYS A 70 15.56 5.57 0.82
CA LYS A 70 16.85 6.27 0.70
C LYS A 70 17.35 6.80 2.04
N PHE A 71 16.48 7.27 2.92
CA PHE A 71 16.86 7.67 4.27
C PHE A 71 17.35 6.46 5.08
N ILE A 72 16.62 5.34 5.01
CA ILE A 72 17.02 4.09 5.68
C ILE A 72 18.34 3.55 5.12
N ILE A 73 18.56 3.58 3.80
CA ILE A 73 19.84 3.22 3.17
C ILE A 73 20.97 4.10 3.69
N TRP A 74 20.79 5.42 3.73
CA TRP A 74 21.81 6.35 4.21
C TRP A 74 22.16 6.12 5.68
N VAL A 75 21.14 5.94 6.52
CA VAL A 75 21.31 5.65 7.95
C VAL A 75 22.01 4.30 8.14
N GLN A 76 21.62 3.27 7.40
CA GLN A 76 22.26 1.95 7.42
C GLN A 76 23.72 2.02 6.98
N LEU A 77 24.04 2.73 5.90
CA LEU A 77 25.42 2.89 5.42
C LEU A 77 26.28 3.65 6.44
N PHE A 78 25.72 4.68 7.09
CA PHE A 78 26.42 5.45 8.10
C PHE A 78 26.71 4.62 9.36
N LEU A 79 25.72 3.90 9.89
CA LEU A 79 25.89 2.98 11.03
C LEU A 79 26.93 1.90 10.71
N SER A 80 26.85 1.32 9.51
CA SER A 80 27.81 0.30 9.07
C SER A 80 29.23 0.85 8.96
N ALA A 81 29.39 2.09 8.44
CA ALA A 81 30.67 2.77 8.35
C ALA A 81 31.24 3.09 9.74
N LEU A 82 30.43 3.60 10.67
CA LEU A 82 30.86 3.86 12.05
C LEU A 82 31.28 2.57 12.77
N SER A 83 30.54 1.47 12.57
CA SER A 83 30.94 0.16 13.10
C SER A 83 32.28 -0.28 12.51
N LEU A 84 32.49 -0.18 11.19
CA LEU A 84 33.77 -0.54 10.56
C LEU A 84 34.93 0.32 11.05
N VAL A 85 34.72 1.63 11.20
CA VAL A 85 35.71 2.57 11.74
C VAL A 85 36.02 2.25 13.20
N GLY A 86 35.01 2.00 14.03
CA GLY A 86 35.19 1.60 15.42
C GLY A 86 35.96 0.29 15.57
N THR A 87 35.58 -0.75 14.82
CA THR A 87 36.31 -2.02 14.77
C THR A 87 37.75 -1.81 14.26
N GLY A 88 37.94 -0.96 13.26
CA GLY A 88 39.27 -0.60 12.76
C GLY A 88 40.14 0.06 13.82
N ILE A 89 39.61 1.05 14.54
CA ILE A 89 40.31 1.71 15.64
C ILE A 89 40.65 0.69 16.75
N MET A 90 39.72 -0.19 17.10
CA MET A 90 39.92 -1.20 18.15
C MET A 90 41.05 -2.18 17.78
N LEU A 91 41.12 -2.60 16.51
CA LEU A 91 42.19 -3.42 15.95
C LEU A 91 43.55 -2.68 15.93
N LEU A 92 43.55 -1.41 15.51
CA LEU A 92 44.78 -0.59 15.47
C LEU A 92 45.33 -0.30 16.87
N THR A 93 44.45 -0.15 17.85
CA THR A 93 44.83 0.17 19.25
C THR A 93 45.17 -1.10 20.04
N GLY A 94 44.95 -2.29 19.46
CA GLY A 94 45.31 -3.57 20.06
C GLY A 94 44.50 -3.95 21.30
N THR A 95 43.39 -3.25 21.57
CA THR A 95 42.45 -3.56 22.65
C THR A 95 41.51 -4.65 22.18
N HIS A 96 41.97 -5.90 22.20
CA HIS A 96 41.12 -7.08 22.16
C HIS A 96 40.82 -7.56 23.58
#